data_AF-A0AAD3R3Z3-F1
#
_entry.id   AF-A0AAD3R3Z3-F1
#
_cell.length_a   1.000
_cell.length_b   1.000
_cell.length_c   1.000
_cell.angle_alpha   90.00
_cell.angle_beta   90.00
_cell.angle_gamma   90.00
#
_symmetry.space_group_name_H-M   'P 1'
#
loop_
_entity.id
_entity.type
_entity.pdbx_description
1 polymer ?
#
loop_
_entity_poly.entity_id
_entity_poly.type
_entity_poly.pdbx_seq_one_letter_code
_entity_poly.pdbx_strand_id
1 'polypeptide(L)'
;MTFQFSLWDKFRELPNLPSSTFNNLVQLVARFLQTKCLSLSILKVIEFGELDKPTVRFLRQMLTKLLKETEPEDLASIFGRISGIPKLGMLREGLKLFISHFLLKNAQSQGPAEQAAMLSERAQVATKAMEAKEAKLKL
;
A
#
# COMPACT_ATOMS: atom_id res chain seq x y z
N MET A 1 10.63 -0.43 18.66
CA MET A 1 10.50 -1.85 18.27
C MET A 1 9.08 -2.38 18.53
N THR A 2 8.50 -2.10 19.70
CA THR A 2 7.15 -2.56 20.11
C THR A 2 6.01 -2.19 19.15
N PHE A 3 6.04 -0.98 18.59
CA PHE A 3 4.93 -0.48 17.76
C PHE A 3 4.70 -1.28 16.47
N GLN A 4 5.78 -1.73 15.83
CA GLN A 4 5.67 -2.51 14.59
C GLN A 4 5.07 -3.90 14.86
N PHE A 5 5.47 -4.53 15.97
CA PHE A 5 4.90 -5.80 16.40
C PHE A 5 3.41 -5.67 16.70
N SER A 6 3.00 -4.64 17.44
CA SER A 6 1.57 -4.39 17.72
C SER A 6 0.75 -4.21 16.45
N LEU A 7 1.28 -3.52 15.42
CA LEU A 7 0.59 -3.41 14.12
C LEU A 7 0.52 -4.75 13.38
N TRP A 8 1.59 -5.55 13.42
CA TRP A 8 1.58 -6.88 12.80
C TRP A 8 0.57 -7.82 13.45
N ASP A 9 0.43 -7.77 14.77
CA ASP A 9 -0.60 -8.52 15.48
C ASP A 9 -1.99 -8.06 15.05
N LYS A 10 -2.21 -6.75 14.91
CA LYS A 10 -3.47 -6.21 14.38
C LYS A 10 -3.75 -6.59 12.93
N PHE A 11 -2.73 -6.75 12.09
CA PHE A 11 -2.90 -7.24 10.72
C PHE A 11 -3.35 -8.70 10.70
N ARG A 12 -2.82 -9.55 11.58
CA ARG A 12 -3.26 -10.95 11.71
C ARG A 12 -4.69 -11.07 12.24
N GLU A 13 -5.12 -10.11 13.06
CA GLU A 13 -6.46 -10.07 13.64
C GLU A 13 -7.51 -9.37 12.76
N LEU A 14 -7.17 -8.89 11.55
CA LEU A 14 -8.12 -8.17 10.67
C LEU A 14 -9.50 -8.83 10.52
N PRO A 15 -9.63 -10.17 10.39
CA PRO A 15 -10.93 -10.84 10.30
C PRO A 15 -11.81 -10.69 11.55
N ASN A 16 -11.19 -10.46 12.71
CA ASN A 16 -11.84 -10.44 14.01
C ASN A 16 -12.06 -9.00 14.55
N LEU A 17 -11.59 -7.97 13.82
CA LEU A 17 -11.73 -6.60 14.27
C LEU A 17 -13.16 -6.07 14.08
N PRO A 18 -13.73 -5.36 15.07
CA PRO A 18 -14.95 -4.60 14.88
C PRO A 18 -14.78 -3.56 13.76
N SER A 19 -15.85 -3.26 13.03
CA SER A 19 -15.84 -2.31 11.90
C SER A 19 -15.23 -0.94 12.24
N SER A 20 -15.50 -0.42 13.45
CA SER A 20 -14.93 0.84 13.92
C SER A 20 -13.41 0.74 14.08
N THR A 21 -12.92 -0.29 14.76
CA THR A 21 -11.48 -0.55 14.96
C THR A 21 -10.77 -0.77 13.63
N PHE A 22 -11.39 -1.50 12.71
CA PHE A 22 -10.86 -1.72 11.36
C PHE A 22 -10.69 -0.40 10.61
N ASN A 23 -11.75 0.43 10.57
CA ASN A 23 -11.71 1.72 9.88
C ASN A 23 -10.67 2.67 10.52
N ASN A 24 -10.58 2.67 11.85
CA ASN A 24 -9.57 3.45 12.57
C ASN A 24 -8.15 2.97 12.23
N LEU A 25 -7.93 1.66 12.14
CA LEU A 25 -6.62 1.10 11.76
C LEU A 25 -6.23 1.50 10.33
N VAL A 26 -7.18 1.45 9.38
CA VAL A 26 -6.96 1.93 8.00
C VAL A 26 -6.51 3.39 8.00
N GLN A 27 -7.24 4.26 8.72
CA GLN A 27 -6.91 5.68 8.79
C GLN A 27 -5.54 5.89 9.45
N LEU A 28 -5.28 5.23 10.57
CA LEU A 28 -4.03 5.34 11.32
C LEU A 28 -2.82 4.95 10.46
N VAL A 29 -2.88 3.78 9.82
CA VAL A 29 -1.78 3.28 8.98
C VAL A 29 -1.57 4.19 7.77
N ALA A 30 -2.65 4.62 7.09
CA ALA A 30 -2.54 5.56 5.99
C ALA A 30 -1.86 6.87 6.44
N ARG A 31 -2.29 7.46 7.56
CA ARG A 31 -1.69 8.69 8.10
C ARG A 31 -0.21 8.51 8.43
N PHE A 32 0.20 7.41 9.05
CA PHE A 32 1.61 7.18 9.36
C PHE A 32 2.49 6.99 8.14
N LEU A 33 1.96 6.42 7.05
CA LEU A 33 2.68 6.34 5.79
C LEU A 33 2.79 7.72 5.15
N GLN A 34 1.71 8.50 5.12
CA GLN A 34 1.67 9.88 4.61
C GLN A 34 2.67 10.79 5.33
N THR A 35 2.64 10.79 6.67
CA THR A 35 3.56 11.57 7.50
C THR A 35 4.95 10.96 7.60
N LYS A 36 5.22 9.88 6.85
CA LYS A 36 6.53 9.22 6.76
C LYS A 36 7.04 8.68 8.10
N CYS A 37 6.18 8.58 9.13
CA CYS A 37 6.47 8.00 10.44
C CYS A 37 6.74 6.49 10.35
N LEU A 38 6.11 5.82 9.38
CA LEU A 38 6.36 4.42 9.05
C LEU A 38 6.71 4.25 7.57
N SER A 39 7.44 3.18 7.29
CA SER A 39 7.72 2.70 5.93
C SER A 39 6.68 1.66 5.51
N LEU A 40 6.44 1.53 4.21
CA LEU A 40 5.63 0.45 3.62
C LEU A 40 6.15 -0.95 3.99
N SER A 41 7.40 -1.07 4.43
CA SER A 41 7.94 -2.33 4.97
C SER A 41 7.15 -2.89 6.16
N ILE A 42 6.27 -2.11 6.81
CA ILE A 42 5.36 -2.63 7.83
C ILE A 42 4.40 -3.68 7.25
N LEU A 43 4.08 -3.61 5.96
CA LEU A 43 3.20 -4.56 5.28
C LEU A 43 3.90 -5.86 4.89
N LYS A 44 5.21 -6.01 5.17
CA LYS A 44 6.00 -7.20 4.76
C LYS A 44 5.52 -8.52 5.37
N VAL A 45 4.71 -8.46 6.44
CA VAL A 45 4.14 -9.64 7.11
C VAL A 45 2.85 -10.11 6.44
N ILE A 46 2.34 -9.38 5.45
CA ILE A 46 1.16 -9.76 4.68
C ILE A 46 1.63 -10.60 3.50
N GLU A 47 1.05 -11.78 3.37
CA GLU A 47 1.35 -12.73 2.30
C GLU A 47 0.41 -12.48 1.10
N PHE A 48 0.91 -11.76 0.09
CA PHE A 48 0.11 -11.39 -1.09
C PHE A 48 -0.36 -12.57 -1.95
N GLY A 49 0.26 -13.75 -1.80
CA GLY A 49 -0.16 -14.98 -2.49
C GLY A 49 -1.45 -15.58 -1.94
N GLU A 50 -1.76 -15.32 -0.67
CA GLU A 50 -2.89 -15.93 0.05
C GLU A 50 -3.68 -14.87 0.83
N LEU A 51 -4.26 -13.91 0.09
CA LEU A 51 -5.04 -12.84 0.70
C LEU A 51 -6.49 -13.27 0.97
N ASP A 52 -6.92 -13.11 2.21
CA ASP A 52 -8.32 -13.25 2.61
C ASP A 52 -9.13 -11.96 2.36
N LYS A 53 -10.47 -12.05 2.44
CA LYS A 53 -11.37 -10.90 2.16
C LYS A 53 -11.10 -9.68 3.08
N PRO A 54 -10.92 -9.84 4.41
CA PRO A 54 -10.58 -8.72 5.31
C PRO A 54 -9.27 -8.03 4.95
N THR A 55 -8.22 -8.79 4.60
CA THR A 55 -6.92 -8.21 4.23
C THR A 55 -7.00 -7.48 2.89
N VAL A 56 -7.68 -8.04 1.89
CA VAL A 56 -7.94 -7.34 0.62
C VAL A 56 -8.70 -6.02 0.88
N ARG A 57 -9.73 -6.04 1.73
CA ARG A 57 -10.48 -4.83 2.08
C ARG A 57 -9.57 -3.80 2.75
N PHE A 58 -8.73 -4.22 3.69
CA PHE A 58 -7.83 -3.34 4.43
C PHE A 58 -6.84 -2.66 3.49
N LEU A 59 -6.11 -3.46 2.70
CA LEU A 59 -5.14 -2.97 1.72
C LEU A 59 -5.80 -2.03 0.71
N ARG A 60 -6.98 -2.39 0.20
CA ARG A 60 -7.72 -1.56 -0.75
C ARG A 60 -8.04 -0.19 -0.16
N GLN A 61 -8.64 -0.13 1.02
CA GLN A 61 -9.01 1.15 1.63
C GLN A 61 -7.77 1.99 1.98
N MET A 62 -6.76 1.36 2.58
CA MET A 62 -5.53 2.05 2.98
C MET A 62 -4.76 2.58 1.77
N LEU A 63 -4.58 1.78 0.71
CA LEU A 63 -3.84 2.19 -0.48
C LEU A 63 -4.62 3.22 -1.29
N THR A 64 -5.96 3.09 -1.39
CA THR A 64 -6.79 4.10 -2.05
C THR A 64 -6.66 5.45 -1.35
N LYS A 65 -6.74 5.45 -0.01
CA LYS A 65 -6.58 6.67 0.80
C LYS A 65 -5.19 7.28 0.59
N LEU A 66 -4.15 6.45 0.66
CA LEU A 66 -2.78 6.88 0.44
C LEU A 66 -2.57 7.50 -0.95
N LEU A 67 -3.07 6.86 -2.02
CA LEU A 67 -2.89 7.35 -3.39
C LEU A 67 -3.71 8.61 -3.70
N LYS A 68 -4.90 8.76 -3.11
CA LYS A 68 -5.78 9.91 -3.36
C LYS A 68 -5.39 11.14 -2.55
N GLU A 69 -4.90 10.97 -1.33
CA GLU A 69 -4.67 12.05 -0.37
C GLU A 69 -3.19 12.42 -0.20
N THR A 70 -2.34 12.12 -1.18
CA THR A 70 -0.89 12.36 -1.08
C THR A 70 -0.32 12.82 -2.39
N GLU A 71 0.49 13.88 -2.35
CA GLU A 71 1.11 14.49 -3.52
C GLU A 71 2.09 13.54 -4.25
N PRO A 72 2.28 13.67 -5.58
CA PRO A 72 3.07 12.73 -6.36
C PRO A 72 4.51 12.61 -5.86
N GLU A 73 5.12 13.73 -5.42
CA GLU A 73 6.48 13.78 -4.90
C GLU A 73 6.58 13.00 -3.57
N ASP A 74 5.56 13.13 -2.73
CA ASP A 74 5.47 12.39 -1.47
C ASP A 74 5.21 10.90 -1.70
N LEU A 75 4.36 10.54 -2.67
CA LEU A 75 4.17 9.16 -3.08
C LEU A 75 5.48 8.55 -3.59
N ALA A 76 6.21 9.26 -4.45
CA ALA A 76 7.52 8.82 -4.93
C ALA A 76 8.49 8.62 -3.76
N SER A 77 8.50 9.52 -2.77
CA SER A 77 9.29 9.36 -1.55
C SER A 77 8.86 8.17 -0.70
N ILE A 78 7.55 7.90 -0.54
CA ILE A 78 7.03 6.84 0.32
C ILE A 78 7.29 5.46 -0.31
N PHE A 79 6.96 5.31 -1.59
CA PHE A 79 7.13 4.06 -2.33
C PHE A 79 8.59 3.81 -2.72
N GLY A 80 9.38 4.85 -2.96
CA GLY A 80 10.81 4.74 -3.25
C GLY A 80 11.66 4.26 -2.07
N ARG A 81 11.16 4.37 -0.82
CA ARG A 81 11.88 3.89 0.38
C ARG A 81 12.08 2.39 0.42
N ILE A 82 11.17 1.63 -0.19
CA ILE A 82 11.31 0.17 -0.27
C ILE A 82 12.06 -0.27 -1.53
N SER A 83 12.43 0.64 -2.42
CA SER A 83 13.14 0.33 -3.67
C SER A 83 14.57 -0.12 -3.42
N GLY A 84 15.02 -1.13 -4.19
CA GLY A 84 16.40 -1.64 -4.12
C GLY A 84 16.76 -2.41 -2.84
N ILE A 85 15.80 -2.66 -1.94
CA ILE A 85 16.03 -3.47 -0.73
C ILE A 85 15.73 -4.94 -1.06
N PRO A 86 16.72 -5.85 -1.15
CA PRO A 86 16.48 -7.22 -1.62
C PRO A 86 15.43 -7.98 -0.80
N LYS A 87 15.45 -7.80 0.53
CA LYS A 87 14.51 -8.43 1.48
C LYS A 87 13.05 -8.00 1.30
N LEU A 88 12.77 -6.96 0.54
CA LEU A 88 11.42 -6.44 0.28
C LEU A 88 10.93 -6.72 -1.14
N GLY A 89 11.63 -7.56 -1.92
CA GLY A 89 11.25 -7.90 -3.30
C GLY A 89 9.81 -8.43 -3.41
N MET A 90 9.46 -9.44 -2.63
CA MET A 90 8.10 -10.01 -2.63
C MET A 90 7.03 -8.99 -2.23
N LEU A 91 7.33 -8.10 -1.27
CA LEU A 91 6.43 -7.02 -0.89
C LEU A 91 6.20 -6.04 -2.06
N ARG A 92 7.27 -5.67 -2.78
CA ARG A 92 7.16 -4.79 -3.96
C ARG A 92 6.30 -5.44 -5.04
N GLU A 93 6.57 -6.69 -5.40
CA GLU A 93 5.78 -7.41 -6.40
C GLU A 93 4.31 -7.56 -5.97
N GLY A 94 4.07 -7.92 -4.71
CA GLY A 94 2.73 -8.01 -4.14
C GLY A 94 1.97 -6.68 -4.21
N LEU A 95 2.61 -5.56 -3.84
CA LEU A 95 2.02 -4.23 -3.93
C LEU A 95 1.73 -3.83 -5.37
N LYS A 96 2.66 -4.07 -6.31
CA LYS A 96 2.45 -3.77 -7.74
C LYS A 96 1.24 -4.52 -8.29
N LEU A 97 1.20 -5.84 -8.08
CA LEU A 97 0.08 -6.67 -8.51
C LEU A 97 -1.23 -6.21 -7.86
N PHE A 98 -1.20 -5.92 -6.55
CA PHE A 98 -2.39 -5.48 -5.83
C PHE A 98 -2.93 -4.15 -6.39
N ILE A 99 -2.06 -3.18 -6.64
CA ILE A 99 -2.44 -1.88 -7.20
C ILE A 99 -3.03 -2.07 -8.61
N SER A 100 -2.35 -2.80 -9.50
CA SER A 100 -2.81 -3.00 -10.87
C SER A 100 -4.12 -3.78 -10.96
N HIS A 101 -4.27 -4.85 -10.17
CA HIS A 101 -5.40 -5.78 -10.30
C HIS A 101 -6.58 -5.47 -9.38
N PHE A 102 -6.34 -4.99 -8.16
CA PHE A 102 -7.40 -4.80 -7.15
C PHE A 102 -7.81 -3.36 -6.93
N LEU A 103 -6.96 -2.37 -7.25
CA LEU A 103 -7.31 -0.95 -7.18
C LEU A 103 -7.77 -0.42 -8.53
N LEU A 104 -6.93 -0.51 -9.56
CA LEU A 104 -7.22 0.14 -10.84
C LEU A 104 -8.42 -0.47 -11.57
N LYS A 105 -8.50 -1.81 -11.65
CA LYS A 105 -9.67 -2.49 -12.25
C LYS A 105 -10.98 -2.17 -11.51
N ASN A 106 -10.93 -1.95 -10.20
CA ASN A 106 -12.12 -1.62 -9.41
C ASN A 106 -12.50 -0.12 -9.54
N ALA A 107 -11.51 0.76 -9.66
CA ALA A 107 -11.77 2.19 -9.84
C ALA A 107 -12.42 2.48 -11.20
N GLN A 108 -12.05 1.72 -12.23
CA GLN A 108 -12.67 1.80 -13.57
C GLN A 108 -14.14 1.37 -13.59
N SER A 109 -14.58 0.54 -12.64
CA SER A 109 -15.96 0.03 -12.61
C SER A 109 -16.89 0.79 -11.66
N GLN A 110 -16.37 1.58 -10.71
CA GLN A 110 -17.19 2.14 -9.61
C GLN A 110 -17.10 3.67 -9.43
N GLY A 111 -16.31 4.41 -10.22
CA GLY A 111 -16.08 5.84 -9.98
C GLY A 111 -16.21 6.74 -11.21
N PRO A 112 -16.32 8.07 -11.02
CA PRO A 112 -16.22 9.05 -12.11
C PRO A 112 -14.88 8.89 -12.84
N ALA A 113 -14.90 8.99 -14.17
CA ALA A 113 -13.73 8.77 -15.02
C ALA A 113 -12.51 9.60 -14.61
N GLU A 114 -12.73 10.84 -14.18
CA GLU A 114 -11.69 11.75 -13.70
C GLU A 114 -10.98 11.26 -12.42
N GLN A 115 -11.73 10.74 -11.45
CA GLN A 115 -11.15 10.17 -10.23
C GLN A 115 -10.40 8.87 -10.50
N ALA A 116 -10.87 8.08 -11.47
CA ALA A 116 -10.17 6.87 -11.91
C ALA A 116 -8.85 7.22 -12.63
N ALA A 117 -8.84 8.27 -13.45
CA ALA A 117 -7.65 8.76 -14.14
C ALA A 117 -6.58 9.26 -13.14
N MET A 118 -6.98 10.10 -12.18
CA MET A 118 -6.08 10.56 -11.11
C MET A 118 -5.50 9.37 -10.33
N LEU A 119 -6.33 8.41 -9.91
CA LEU A 119 -5.86 7.24 -9.17
C LEU A 119 -4.87 6.41 -9.99
N SER A 120 -5.09 6.27 -11.29
CA SER A 120 -4.19 5.59 -12.23
C SER A 120 -2.84 6.30 -12.33
N GLU A 121 -2.83 7.62 -12.48
CA GLU A 121 -1.60 8.42 -12.50
C GLU A 121 -0.80 8.25 -11.20
N ARG A 122 -1.46 8.38 -10.05
CA ARG A 122 -0.83 8.22 -8.73
C ARG A 122 -0.29 6.79 -8.53
N ALA A 123 -1.01 5.78 -9.01
CA ALA A 123 -0.57 4.39 -9.01
C ALA A 123 0.68 4.16 -9.87
N GLN A 124 0.80 4.84 -11.02
CA GLN A 124 1.99 4.76 -11.86
C GLN A 124 3.21 5.39 -11.18
N VAL A 125 3.05 6.55 -10.54
CA VAL A 125 4.13 7.19 -9.76
C VAL A 125 4.63 6.25 -8.66
N ALA A 126 3.70 5.67 -7.88
CA ALA A 126 4.03 4.71 -6.83
C ALA A 126 4.77 3.48 -7.35
N THR A 127 4.31 2.91 -8.47
CA THR A 127 4.91 1.71 -9.09
C THR A 127 6.33 2.00 -9.59
N LYS A 128 6.53 3.08 -10.34
CA LYS A 128 7.85 3.51 -10.83
C LYS A 128 8.82 3.76 -9.69
N ALA A 129 8.35 4.39 -8.60
CA ALA A 129 9.19 4.67 -7.44
C ALA A 129 9.71 3.39 -6.77
N MET A 130 8.92 2.32 -6.71
CA MET A 130 9.36 1.04 -6.15
C MET A 130 10.46 0.38 -6.98
N GLU A 131 10.52 0.62 -8.28
CA GLU A 131 11.46 -0.02 -9.23
C GLU A 131 12.75 0.80 -9.44
N ALA A 132 12.74 2.09 -9.10
CA ALA A 132 13.79 3.05 -9.44
C ALA A 132 15.23 2.65 -9.06
N LYS A 133 15.43 1.96 -7.93
CA LYS A 133 16.76 1.52 -7.46
C LYS A 133 17.09 0.07 -7.84
N GLU A 134 16.12 -0.73 -8.29
CA GLU A 134 16.40 -2.07 -8.80
C GLU A 134 17.05 -2.03 -10.18
N ALA A 135 16.67 -1.06 -11.01
CA ALA A 135 17.27 -0.84 -12.33
C ALA A 135 18.77 -0.49 -12.26
N LYS A 136 19.21 0.18 -11.17
CA LYS A 136 20.62 0.54 -10.94
C LYS A 136 21.50 -0.62 -10.45
N LEU A 137 20.90 -1.68 -9.89
CA LEU A 137 21.63 -2.84 -9.37
C LEU A 137 21.83 -3.95 -10.43
N LYS A 138 21.23 -3.80 -11.62
CA LYS A 138 21.31 -4.76 -12.74
C LYS A 138 22.27 -4.32 -13.86
N LEU A 139 23.07 -3.28 -13.61
CA LEU A 139 24.15 -2.77 -14.48
C LEU A 139 25.49 -3.10 -13.83
#